data_AF-A0A5J4R2A3-F1
#
_entry.id   AF-A0A5J4R2A3-F1
#
_cell.length_a   1.000
_cell.length_b   1.000
_cell.length_c   1.000
_cell.angle_alpha   90.00
_cell.angle_beta   90.00
_cell.angle_gamma   90.00
#
_symmetry.space_group_name_H-M   'P 1'
#
loop_
_entity.id
_entity.type
_entity.pdbx_description
1 polymer ?
#
loop_
_entity_poly.entity_id
_entity_poly.type
_entity_poly.pdbx_seq_one_letter_code
_entity_poly.pdbx_strand_id
1 'polypeptide(L)'
;YVKTKNDIMDARVLATMGCLQRFKHHWTPPKPIYRQLRALTRFYSDLHKQKTVLTNHLEALNNSGEPMPAIIKSYQKLVKEIDKSIEDNLTEIRKLVATDSELQQRVQKLETIKGVGFITLAIIIAETQGFELITSRKQCVPTPR
;
A
#
# COMPACT_ATOMS: atom_id res chain seq x y z
N TYR A 1 -16.34 -25.06 -20.42
CA TYR A 1 -16.65 -24.40 -19.14
C TYR A 1 -17.02 -25.48 -18.13
N VAL A 2 -16.19 -25.70 -17.11
CA VAL A 2 -16.56 -26.58 -15.99
C VAL A 2 -17.39 -25.72 -15.02
N LYS A 3 -18.67 -26.04 -14.84
CA LYS A 3 -19.62 -25.32 -13.96
C LYS A 3 -19.74 -26.00 -12.59
N THR A 4 -18.61 -26.42 -12.03
CA THR A 4 -18.61 -27.16 -10.76
C THR A 4 -17.43 -26.69 -9.94
N LYS A 5 -17.70 -26.17 -8.74
CA LYS A 5 -16.67 -25.76 -7.77
C LYS A 5 -16.36 -26.96 -6.90
N ASN A 6 -15.26 -27.65 -7.17
CA ASN A 6 -14.82 -28.81 -6.40
C ASN A 6 -13.28 -28.87 -6.46
N ASP A 7 -12.61 -28.97 -5.31
CA ASP A 7 -11.15 -28.83 -5.21
C ASP A 7 -10.38 -29.79 -6.13
N ILE A 8 -10.89 -31.02 -6.29
CA ILE A 8 -10.31 -32.03 -7.18
C ILE A 8 -10.34 -31.57 -8.65
N MET A 9 -11.45 -30.96 -9.06
CA MET A 9 -11.61 -30.47 -10.43
C MET A 9 -10.78 -29.21 -10.66
N ASP A 10 -10.72 -28.31 -9.68
CA ASP A 10 -9.89 -27.10 -9.75
C ASP A 10 -8.41 -27.47 -9.80
N ALA A 11 -7.95 -28.42 -8.98
CA ALA A 11 -6.59 -28.95 -9.03
C ALA A 11 -6.27 -29.58 -10.39
N ARG A 12 -7.19 -30.35 -10.97
CA ARG A 12 -7.02 -30.94 -12.31
C ARG A 12 -6.93 -29.87 -13.39
N VAL A 13 -7.76 -28.83 -13.33
CA VAL A 13 -7.73 -27.71 -14.27
C VAL A 13 -6.42 -26.94 -14.15
N LEU A 14 -5.96 -26.65 -12.94
CA LEU A 14 -4.68 -25.99 -12.69
C LEU A 14 -3.48 -26.82 -13.18
N ALA A 15 -3.47 -28.12 -12.91
CA ALA A 15 -2.43 -29.02 -13.40
C ALA A 15 -2.42 -29.08 -14.94
N THR A 16 -3.59 -29.21 -15.56
CA THR A 16 -3.74 -29.20 -17.02
C THR A 16 -3.27 -27.86 -17.60
N MET A 17 -3.63 -26.74 -16.99
CA MET A 17 -3.16 -25.41 -17.37
C MET A 17 -1.63 -25.30 -17.25
N GLY A 18 -1.06 -25.78 -16.15
CA GLY A 18 0.39 -25.78 -15.91
C GLY A 18 1.16 -26.59 -16.95
N CYS A 19 0.62 -27.73 -17.40
CA CYS A 19 1.23 -28.55 -18.44
C CYS A 19 1.08 -27.94 -19.85
N LEU A 20 -0.05 -27.30 -20.14
CA LEU A 20 -0.37 -26.79 -21.49
C LEU A 20 0.14 -25.38 -21.75
N GLN A 21 0.26 -24.54 -20.71
CA GLN A 21 0.70 -23.15 -20.87
C GLN A 21 2.23 -23.04 -20.86
N ARG A 22 2.78 -22.39 -21.90
CA ARG A 22 4.17 -21.93 -21.90
C ARG A 22 4.26 -20.63 -21.12
N PHE A 23 4.65 -20.71 -19.85
CA PHE A 23 4.95 -19.52 -19.06
C PHE A 23 6.16 -18.80 -19.67
N LYS A 24 5.96 -17.60 -20.23
CA LYS A 24 7.03 -16.81 -20.89
C LYS A 24 8.10 -16.32 -19.91
N HIS A 25 7.79 -16.22 -18.62
CA HIS A 25 8.69 -15.71 -17.59
C HIS A 25 8.69 -16.66 -16.40
N HIS A 26 9.88 -17.01 -15.93
CA HIS A 26 10.03 -17.66 -14.64
C HIS A 26 9.70 -16.67 -13.53
N TRP A 27 8.97 -17.14 -12.53
CA TRP A 27 8.69 -16.32 -11.36
C TRP A 27 10.01 -15.94 -10.68
N THR A 28 10.18 -14.66 -10.38
CA THR A 28 11.31 -14.14 -9.62
C THR A 28 10.81 -13.35 -8.44
N PRO A 29 11.50 -13.40 -7.29
CA PRO A 29 11.10 -12.62 -6.14
C PRO A 29 11.28 -11.12 -6.43
N PRO A 30 10.40 -10.25 -5.88
CA PRO A 30 10.54 -8.81 -6.05
C PRO A 30 11.86 -8.33 -5.46
N LYS A 31 12.46 -7.29 -6.07
CA LYS A 31 13.63 -6.62 -5.50
C LYS A 31 13.37 -6.22 -4.04
N PRO A 32 14.37 -6.30 -3.15
CA PRO A 32 14.20 -6.04 -1.72
C PRO A 32 13.69 -4.62 -1.44
N ILE A 33 14.06 -3.64 -2.27
CA ILE A 33 13.60 -2.26 -2.16
C ILE A 33 12.08 -2.13 -2.24
N TYR A 34 11.41 -2.85 -3.16
CA TYR A 34 9.95 -2.81 -3.27
C TYR A 34 9.27 -3.45 -2.08
N ARG A 35 9.88 -4.49 -1.49
CA ARG A 35 9.37 -5.12 -0.26
C ARG A 35 9.44 -4.15 0.91
N GLN A 36 10.57 -3.46 1.08
CA GLN A 36 10.75 -2.44 2.12
C GLN A 36 9.80 -1.26 1.92
N LEU A 37 9.70 -0.75 0.67
CA LEU A 37 8.80 0.35 0.33
C LEU A 37 7.35 -0.02 0.65
N ARG A 38 6.92 -1.25 0.30
CA ARG A 38 5.57 -1.75 0.61
C ARG A 38 5.30 -1.85 2.10
N ALA A 39 6.29 -2.24 2.90
CA ALA A 39 6.15 -2.26 4.36
C ALA A 39 5.92 -0.85 4.91
N LEU A 40 6.73 0.14 4.47
CA LEU A 40 6.60 1.53 4.90
C LEU A 40 5.27 2.16 4.47
N THR A 41 4.82 1.91 3.23
CA THR A 41 3.55 2.46 2.73
C THR A 41 2.32 1.84 3.40
N ARG A 42 2.39 0.55 3.77
CA ARG A 42 1.33 -0.10 4.57
C ARG A 42 1.30 0.45 5.98
N PHE A 43 2.47 0.60 6.61
CA PHE A 43 2.58 1.21 7.92
C PHE A 43 2.04 2.65 7.92
N TYR A 44 2.31 3.44 6.86
CA TYR A 44 1.70 4.77 6.68
C TYR A 44 0.17 4.72 6.69
N SER A 45 -0.43 3.79 5.91
CA SER A 45 -1.88 3.57 5.91
C SER A 45 -2.41 3.23 7.30
N ASP A 46 -1.70 2.37 8.04
CA ASP A 46 -2.14 1.91 9.36
C ASP A 46 -2.04 3.02 10.42
N LEU A 47 -0.99 3.85 10.39
CA LEU A 47 -0.90 5.07 11.21
C LEU A 47 -2.07 6.02 10.95
N HIS A 48 -2.45 6.22 9.68
CA HIS A 48 -3.61 7.05 9.33
C HIS A 48 -4.93 6.48 9.87
N LYS A 49 -5.13 5.16 9.80
CA LYS A 49 -6.30 4.52 10.40
C LYS A 49 -6.33 4.72 11.91
N GLN A 50 -5.21 4.53 12.59
CA GLN A 50 -5.10 4.74 14.04
C GLN A 50 -5.38 6.20 14.41
N LYS A 51 -4.83 7.16 13.65
CA LYS A 51 -5.12 8.58 13.82
C LYS A 51 -6.62 8.84 13.76
N THR A 52 -7.31 8.34 12.74
CA THR A 52 -8.77 8.52 12.59
C THR A 52 -9.52 7.96 13.80
N VAL A 53 -9.16 6.76 14.28
CA VAL A 53 -9.77 6.16 15.47
C VAL A 53 -9.59 7.05 16.70
N LEU A 54 -8.36 7.53 16.96
CA LEU A 54 -8.09 8.40 18.10
C LEU A 54 -8.80 9.75 18.02
N THR A 55 -8.85 10.37 16.83
CA THR A 55 -9.57 11.62 16.62
C THR A 55 -11.06 11.44 16.87
N ASN A 56 -11.66 10.35 16.38
CA ASN A 56 -13.06 10.05 16.63
C ASN A 56 -13.35 9.87 18.14
N HIS A 57 -12.45 9.19 18.88
CA HIS A 57 -12.58 9.07 20.33
C HIS A 57 -12.50 10.44 21.04
N LEU A 58 -11.59 11.30 20.58
CA LEU A 58 -11.43 12.65 21.12
C LEU A 58 -12.69 13.49 20.88
N GLU A 59 -13.26 13.44 19.68
CA GLU A 59 -14.53 14.12 19.35
C GLU A 59 -15.70 13.61 20.19
N ALA A 60 -15.83 12.29 20.36
CA ALA A 60 -16.87 11.69 21.20
C ALA A 60 -16.74 12.12 22.67
N LEU A 61 -15.51 12.20 23.20
CA LEU A 61 -15.26 12.71 24.55
C LEU A 61 -15.63 14.19 24.67
N ASN A 62 -15.23 15.03 23.72
CA ASN A 62 -15.55 16.47 23.75
C ASN A 62 -17.07 16.74 23.71
N ASN A 63 -17.84 15.86 23.06
CA ASN A 63 -19.29 15.94 22.98
C ASN A 63 -20.02 15.22 24.13
N SER A 64 -19.28 14.59 25.05
CA SER A 64 -19.87 13.97 26.26
C SER A 64 -20.29 15.02 27.28
N GLY A 65 -21.26 14.70 28.13
CA GLY A 65 -21.81 15.65 29.12
C GLY A 65 -20.82 16.06 30.22
N GLU A 66 -19.88 15.17 30.59
CA GLU A 66 -18.86 15.44 31.63
C GLU A 66 -17.49 14.85 31.24
N PRO A 67 -16.75 15.48 30.31
CA PRO A 67 -15.45 14.98 29.92
C PRO A 67 -14.38 15.31 30.96
N MET A 68 -13.59 14.30 31.35
CA MET A 68 -12.43 14.52 32.22
C MET A 68 -11.28 15.20 31.42
N PRO A 69 -10.82 16.41 31.80
CA PRO A 69 -9.81 17.15 31.03
C PRO A 69 -8.47 16.41 30.90
N ALA A 70 -8.11 15.59 31.90
CA ALA A 70 -6.92 14.76 31.87
C ALA A 70 -6.96 13.73 30.72
N ILE A 71 -8.13 13.13 30.47
CA ILE A 71 -8.32 12.13 29.42
C ILE A 71 -8.21 12.79 28.04
N ILE A 72 -8.85 13.96 27.83
CA ILE A 72 -8.74 14.71 26.57
C ILE A 72 -7.28 15.05 26.27
N LYS A 73 -6.53 15.55 27.27
CA LYS A 73 -5.10 15.86 27.12
C LYS A 73 -4.28 14.64 26.72
N SER A 74 -4.60 13.46 27.25
CA SER A 74 -3.93 12.21 26.86
C SER A 74 -4.21 11.82 25.40
N TYR A 75 -5.47 11.87 24.96
CA TYR A 75 -5.80 11.62 23.54
C TYR A 75 -5.14 12.62 22.60
N GLN A 76 -5.10 13.91 22.96
CA GLN A 76 -4.40 14.93 22.19
C GLN A 76 -2.90 14.64 22.05
N LYS A 77 -2.25 14.14 23.12
CA LYS A 77 -0.84 13.73 23.06
C LYS A 77 -0.65 12.55 22.13
N LEU A 78 -1.49 11.52 22.23
CA LEU A 78 -1.41 10.34 21.36
C LEU A 78 -1.58 10.70 19.88
N VAL A 79 -2.54 11.58 19.55
CA VAL A 79 -2.72 12.05 18.16
C VAL A 79 -1.45 12.76 17.65
N LYS A 80 -0.82 13.60 18.49
CA LYS A 80 0.44 14.28 18.14
C LYS A 80 1.60 13.31 17.93
N GLU A 81 1.69 12.25 18.74
CA GLU A 81 2.71 11.20 18.58
C GLU A 81 2.52 10.40 17.29
N ILE A 82 1.27 10.09 16.92
CA ILE A 82 0.97 9.47 15.64
C ILE A 82 1.34 10.41 14.49
N ASP A 83 1.01 11.69 14.57
CA ASP A 83 1.38 12.68 13.55
C ASP A 83 2.88 12.73 13.32
N LYS A 84 3.66 12.78 14.40
CA LYS A 84 5.12 12.70 14.30
C LYS A 84 5.57 11.40 13.66
N SER A 85 4.99 10.26 14.05
CA SER A 85 5.33 8.95 13.48
C SER A 85 5.01 8.88 11.98
N ILE A 86 3.95 9.56 11.52
CA ILE A 86 3.60 9.67 10.10
C ILE A 86 4.67 10.48 9.35
N GLU A 87 5.09 11.63 9.91
CA GLU A 87 6.15 12.46 9.33
C GLU A 87 7.48 11.70 9.25
N ASP A 88 7.89 11.05 10.35
CA ASP A 88 9.11 10.24 10.40
C ASP A 88 9.06 9.13 9.34
N ASN A 89 7.94 8.40 9.23
CA ASN A 89 7.77 7.37 8.20
C ASN A 89 7.81 7.94 6.77
N LEU A 90 7.23 9.12 6.52
CA LEU A 90 7.33 9.79 5.23
C LEU A 90 8.79 10.15 4.88
N THR A 91 9.59 10.57 5.86
CA THR A 91 11.02 10.81 5.64
C THR A 91 11.76 9.53 5.30
N GLU A 92 11.47 8.41 5.98
CA GLU A 92 12.06 7.10 5.69
C GLU A 92 11.69 6.60 4.29
N ILE A 93 10.45 6.80 3.85
CA ILE A 93 10.03 6.49 2.48
C ILE A 93 10.86 7.30 1.47
N ARG A 94 11.04 8.61 1.71
CA ARG A 94 11.85 9.47 0.82
C ARG A 94 13.32 9.03 0.79
N LYS A 95 13.90 8.70 1.94
CA LYS A 95 15.28 8.19 2.03
C LYS A 95 15.43 6.88 1.26
N LEU A 96 14.51 5.93 1.44
CA LEU A 96 14.55 4.65 0.75
C LEU A 96 14.47 4.82 -0.77
N VAL A 97 13.60 5.71 -1.26
CA VAL A 97 13.50 6.02 -2.69
C VAL A 97 14.78 6.67 -3.21
N ALA A 98 15.45 7.51 -2.43
CA ALA A 98 16.70 8.17 -2.83
C ALA A 98 17.91 7.22 -2.87
N THR A 99 17.87 6.09 -2.18
CA THR A 99 18.95 5.08 -2.20
C THR A 99 19.09 4.39 -3.57
N ASP A 100 18.02 4.34 -4.36
CA ASP A 100 18.02 3.77 -5.70
C ASP A 100 17.80 4.87 -6.74
N SER A 101 18.85 5.18 -7.49
CA SER A 101 18.85 6.27 -8.47
C SER A 101 17.88 6.04 -9.62
N GLU A 102 17.66 4.78 -10.03
CA GLU A 102 16.70 4.43 -11.06
C GLU A 102 15.27 4.68 -10.56
N LEU A 103 14.98 4.23 -9.33
CA LEU A 103 13.70 4.44 -8.68
C LEU A 103 13.41 5.93 -8.49
N GLN A 104 14.40 6.69 -8.02
CA GLN A 104 14.28 8.14 -7.81
C GLN A 104 13.97 8.87 -9.11
N GLN A 105 14.67 8.56 -10.20
CA GLN A 105 14.41 9.17 -11.51
C GLN A 105 12.98 8.85 -12.02
N ARG A 106 12.53 7.61 -11.83
CA ARG A 106 11.16 7.21 -12.19
C ARG A 106 10.13 7.99 -11.36
N VAL A 107 10.37 8.14 -10.06
CA VAL A 107 9.49 8.90 -9.16
C VAL A 107 9.41 10.37 -9.57
N GLN A 108 10.55 11.02 -9.82
CA GLN A 108 10.60 12.42 -10.25
C GLN A 108 9.84 12.66 -11.56
N LYS A 109 9.97 11.75 -12.54
CA LYS A 109 9.23 11.83 -13.81
C LYS A 109 7.72 11.70 -13.63
N LEU A 110 7.27 10.93 -12.65
CA LEU A 110 5.84 10.74 -12.41
C LEU A 110 5.25 11.82 -11.50
N GLU A 111 6.06 12.44 -10.65
CA GLU A 111 5.67 13.57 -9.80
C GLU A 111 5.35 14.84 -10.63
N THR A 112 5.78 14.93 -11.89
CA THR A 112 5.37 16.01 -12.80
C THR A 112 3.89 15.92 -13.20
N ILE A 113 3.22 14.80 -12.92
CA ILE A 113 1.78 14.64 -13.20
C ILE A 113 1.00 15.51 -12.22
N LYS A 114 0.35 16.55 -12.75
CA LYS A 114 -0.48 17.45 -11.95
C LYS A 114 -1.56 16.66 -11.20
N GLY A 115 -1.57 16.79 -9.86
CA GLY A 115 -2.57 16.18 -8.98
C GLY A 115 -2.18 14.82 -8.40
N VAL A 116 -1.02 14.26 -8.73
CA VAL A 116 -0.51 13.03 -8.09
C VAL A 116 0.54 13.40 -7.05
N GLY A 117 0.26 13.11 -5.77
CA GLY A 117 1.22 13.34 -4.69
C GLY A 117 2.27 12.23 -4.59
N PHE A 118 3.44 12.57 -4.06
CA PHE A 118 4.56 11.64 -3.83
C PHE A 118 4.14 10.34 -3.13
N ILE A 119 3.34 10.42 -2.06
CA ILE A 119 2.94 9.25 -1.28
C ILE A 119 2.05 8.30 -2.10
N THR A 120 1.11 8.85 -2.89
CA THR A 120 0.25 8.06 -3.78
C THR A 120 1.10 7.33 -4.80
N LEU A 121 2.10 8.02 -5.34
CA LEU A 121 3.04 7.43 -6.27
C LEU A 121 3.85 6.28 -5.64
N ALA A 122 4.40 6.52 -4.45
CA ALA A 122 5.16 5.52 -3.70
C ALA A 122 4.32 4.27 -3.41
N ILE A 123 3.04 4.44 -3.02
CA ILE A 123 2.09 3.33 -2.81
C ILE A 123 1.90 2.53 -4.10
N ILE A 124 1.61 3.20 -5.22
CA ILE A 124 1.40 2.53 -6.51
C ILE A 124 2.64 1.74 -6.92
N ILE A 125 3.82 2.37 -6.85
CA ILE A 125 5.08 1.73 -7.21
C ILE A 125 5.39 0.54 -6.31
N ALA A 126 5.14 0.65 -5.01
CA ALA A 126 5.35 -0.42 -4.05
C ALA A 126 4.44 -1.63 -4.30
N GLU A 127 3.15 -1.39 -4.57
CA GLU A 127 2.16 -2.45 -4.82
C GLU A 127 2.35 -3.11 -6.19
N THR A 128 2.84 -2.35 -7.19
CA THR A 128 3.06 -2.84 -8.57
C THR A 128 4.48 -3.35 -8.82
N GLN A 129 5.39 -3.26 -7.83
CA GLN A 129 6.81 -3.58 -8.00
C GLN A 129 7.45 -2.80 -9.16
N GLY A 130 7.09 -1.51 -9.27
CA GLY A 130 7.53 -0.67 -10.39
C GLY A 130 7.04 -1.16 -11.76
N PHE A 131 5.91 -1.85 -11.80
CA PHE A 131 5.28 -2.45 -12.99
C PHE A 131 6.09 -3.59 -13.64
N GLU A 132 7.03 -4.19 -12.93
CA GLU A 132 7.93 -5.23 -13.47
C GLU A 132 7.17 -6.45 -14.04
N LEU A 133 6.05 -6.83 -13.41
CA LEU A 133 5.23 -7.97 -13.82
C LEU A 133 4.11 -7.60 -14.81
N ILE A 134 3.96 -6.32 -15.15
CA ILE A 134 2.84 -5.81 -15.95
C ILE A 134 3.35 -5.56 -17.37
N THR A 135 2.83 -6.35 -18.31
CA THR A 135 3.22 -6.32 -19.73
C THR A 135 2.16 -5.68 -20.62
N SER A 136 0.94 -5.48 -20.12
CA SER A 136 -0.14 -4.84 -20.88
C SER A 136 -1.02 -3.98 -19.99
N ARG A 137 -1.50 -2.85 -20.53
CA ARG A 137 -2.45 -1.94 -19.86
C ARG A 137 -3.70 -2.66 -19.35
N LYS A 138 -4.16 -3.71 -20.04
CA LYS A 138 -5.34 -4.51 -19.64
C LYS A 138 -5.16 -5.19 -18.28
N GLN A 139 -3.93 -5.39 -17.82
CA GLN A 139 -3.63 -6.00 -16.51
C GLN A 139 -3.78 -5.00 -15.35
N CYS A 140 -3.77 -3.70 -15.64
CA CYS A 140 -3.96 -2.63 -14.64
C CYS A 140 -5.41 -2.17 -14.50
N VAL A 141 -6.26 -2.47 -15.50
CA VAL A 141 -7.66 -2.02 -15.50
C VAL A 141 -8.53 -3.23 -15.22
N PRO A 142 -9.39 -3.20 -14.18
CA PRO A 142 -10.35 -4.27 -13.98
C PRO A 142 -11.23 -4.36 -15.22
N THR A 143 -11.23 -5.52 -15.89
CA THR A 143 -12.12 -5.76 -17.02
C THR A 143 -13.56 -5.63 -16.52
N PRO A 144 -14.41 -4.76 -17.14
CA PRO A 144 -15.81 -4.68 -16.77
C PRO A 144 -16.42 -6.09 -16.90
N ARG A 145 -17.11 -6.52 -15.85
CA ARG A 145 -17.87 -7.78 -15.85
C ARG A 145 -19.12 -7.62 -16.69
#